data_AF-A0A535HSK3-F1
#
_entry.id   AF-A0A535HSK3-F1
#
_cell.length_a   1.000
_cell.length_b   1.000
_cell.length_c   1.000
_cell.angle_alpha   90.00
_cell.angle_beta   90.00
_cell.angle_gamma   90.00
#
_symmetry.space_group_name_H-M   'P 1'
#
loop_
_entity.id
_entity.type
_entity.pdbx_description
1 polymer ?
#
loop_
_entity_poly.entity_id
_entity_poly.type
_entity_poly.pdbx_seq_one_letter_code
_entity_poly.pdbx_strand_id
1 'polypeptide(L)'
;MADGNTYPARIQTLDGVVREDGNLVFNDSTNQPSPGGSNIGVASAFAPTGLTGATQVTRYVGGVATVAPTTGTFAIGDYVISRNGKVFVCTVAGSPGTWVEPASLTFAPLASPTFTGTVAVPAAAAATSAPQLDQLTSALTITASTLPNTGAWASTTAKQNPTTVTTPARQVTINVEFVTDATNALASCAIAISPDNSTYTTIGTATLAAALNNLGAVKFVVPVHLPAAWWIKLTFAQGTVAASIYY
;
A
#
# COMPACT_ATOMS: atom_id res chain seq x y z
N MET A 1 -9.76 59.24 24.43
CA MET A 1 -8.90 60.37 24.86
C MET A 1 -9.28 61.55 23.97
N ALA A 2 -9.48 62.73 24.53
CA ALA A 2 -9.80 63.90 23.70
C ALA A 2 -8.57 64.36 22.94
N ASP A 3 -8.75 64.75 21.67
CA ASP A 3 -7.70 65.29 20.81
C ASP A 3 -7.09 66.56 21.44
N GLY A 4 -5.76 66.71 21.32
CA GLY A 4 -5.03 67.86 21.84
C GLY A 4 -4.69 67.85 23.35
N ASN A 5 -5.12 66.87 24.13
CA ASN A 5 -4.70 66.76 25.53
C ASN A 5 -3.30 66.17 25.66
N THR A 6 -2.46 66.80 26.48
CA THR A 6 -1.11 66.32 26.75
C THR A 6 -1.05 65.52 28.06
N TYR A 7 -0.40 64.37 28.00
CA TYR A 7 -0.24 63.49 29.17
C TYR A 7 1.25 63.37 29.53
N PRO A 8 1.59 63.46 30.83
CA PRO A 8 2.97 63.26 31.27
C PRO A 8 3.37 61.82 30.97
N ALA A 9 4.45 61.66 30.22
CA ALA A 9 4.98 60.37 29.84
C ALA A 9 6.43 60.26 30.32
N ARG A 10 6.71 59.21 31.09
CA ARG A 10 8.05 58.87 31.55
C ARG A 10 8.54 57.70 30.73
N ILE A 11 9.47 57.95 29.80
CA ILE A 11 10.08 56.88 29.02
C ILE A 11 11.31 56.38 29.78
N GLN A 12 11.22 55.16 30.29
CA GLN A 12 12.32 54.49 30.97
C GLN A 12 12.90 53.45 30.02
N THR A 13 14.20 53.54 29.73
CA THR A 13 14.89 52.52 28.92
C THR A 13 15.05 51.23 29.72
N LEU A 14 15.34 50.10 29.03
CA LEU A 14 15.46 48.78 29.67
C LEU A 14 16.54 48.71 30.77
N ASP A 15 17.50 49.65 30.76
CA ASP A 15 18.53 49.83 31.79
C ASP A 15 18.01 50.56 33.05
N GLY A 16 16.73 50.92 33.09
CA GLY A 16 16.10 51.60 34.22
C GLY A 16 16.40 53.10 34.28
N VAL A 17 17.14 53.68 33.33
CA VAL A 17 17.43 55.11 33.29
C VAL A 17 16.28 55.86 32.64
N VAL A 18 15.80 56.92 33.29
CA VAL A 18 14.84 57.86 32.67
C VAL A 18 15.64 58.79 31.81
N ARG A 19 15.38 58.80 30.50
CA ARG A 19 16.14 59.63 29.58
C ARG A 19 15.41 60.89 29.15
N GLU A 20 14.07 60.92 29.18
CA GLU A 20 13.30 62.16 29.00
C GLU A 20 11.96 62.12 29.76
N ASP A 21 11.67 63.19 30.49
CA ASP A 21 10.32 63.54 30.96
C ASP A 21 9.71 64.46 29.90
N GLY A 22 8.85 63.87 29.09
CA GLY A 22 8.21 64.54 27.96
C GLY A 22 6.70 64.42 28.06
N ASN A 23 6.05 65.23 27.24
CA ASN A 23 4.59 65.27 27.18
C ASN A 23 4.18 64.61 25.85
N LEU A 24 3.53 63.45 25.92
CA LEU A 24 3.03 62.76 24.72
C LEU A 24 1.80 63.50 24.22
N VAL A 25 1.88 64.05 23.00
CA VAL A 25 0.76 64.64 22.27
C VAL A 25 0.29 63.62 21.23
N PHE A 26 -0.93 63.12 21.38
CA PHE A 26 -1.58 62.34 20.34
C PHE A 26 -2.29 63.31 19.39
N ASN A 27 -1.86 63.32 18.13
CA ASN A 27 -2.42 64.17 17.09
C ASN A 27 -3.24 63.26 16.16
N ASP A 28 -4.44 62.90 16.56
CA ASP A 28 -5.37 62.10 15.75
C ASP A 28 -6.66 62.90 15.56
N SER A 29 -6.81 63.45 14.35
CA SER A 29 -7.86 64.40 14.00
C SER A 29 -9.13 63.77 13.46
N THR A 30 -9.30 62.45 13.42
CA THR A 30 -10.54 61.87 12.88
C THR A 30 -10.93 60.52 13.49
N ASN A 31 -11.90 60.55 14.41
CA ASN A 31 -12.93 59.51 14.59
C ASN A 31 -12.46 58.04 14.66
N GLN A 32 -11.29 57.73 15.23
CA GLN A 32 -11.00 56.36 15.61
C GLN A 32 -11.95 55.93 16.74
N PRO A 33 -12.78 54.89 16.54
CA PRO A 33 -13.62 54.39 17.62
C PRO A 33 -12.72 54.01 18.79
N SER A 34 -13.14 54.38 20.00
CA SER A 34 -12.55 53.92 21.26
C SER A 34 -12.21 52.43 21.11
N PRO A 35 -11.00 51.97 21.51
CA PRO A 35 -10.62 50.57 21.37
C PRO A 35 -11.49 49.73 22.31
N GLY A 36 -12.74 49.47 21.91
CA GLY A 36 -13.60 48.46 22.45
C GLY A 36 -12.92 47.13 22.15
N GLY A 37 -12.50 46.45 23.21
CA GLY A 37 -11.64 45.29 23.12
C GLY A 37 -12.19 44.20 22.20
N SER A 38 -11.52 44.03 21.05
CA SER A 38 -11.12 42.73 20.52
C SER A 38 -10.04 42.92 19.45
N ASN A 39 -8.89 43.48 19.82
CA ASN A 39 -7.71 43.45 18.97
C ASN A 39 -6.80 42.29 19.40
N ILE A 40 -7.19 41.06 19.04
CA ILE A 40 -6.24 39.98 18.77
C ILE A 40 -6.16 39.84 17.25
N GLY A 41 -5.19 40.54 16.67
CA GLY A 41 -4.47 40.08 15.50
C GLY A 41 -3.01 39.92 15.92
N VAL A 42 -2.37 38.82 15.54
CA VAL A 42 -0.93 38.87 15.26
C VAL A 42 -0.58 37.85 14.20
N ALA A 43 -0.15 38.40 13.06
CA ALA A 43 0.42 37.68 11.95
C ALA A 43 1.83 38.23 11.70
N SER A 44 2.77 37.34 11.41
CA SER A 44 3.87 37.65 10.49
C SER A 44 3.77 36.89 9.15
N ALA A 45 2.74 36.06 8.93
CA ALA A 45 1.84 36.11 7.75
C ALA A 45 0.81 34.96 7.73
N PHE A 46 -0.47 35.29 7.46
CA PHE A 46 -1.43 34.37 6.83
C PHE A 46 -2.54 35.19 6.15
N ALA A 47 -2.59 35.16 4.81
CA ALA A 47 -3.58 35.90 4.00
C ALA A 47 -4.13 34.99 2.89
N PRO A 48 -5.19 34.19 3.16
CA PRO A 48 -5.88 33.47 2.10
C PRO A 48 -6.77 34.47 1.34
N THR A 49 -6.28 35.01 0.22
CA THR A 49 -7.05 35.97 -0.61
C THR A 49 -8.10 35.30 -1.49
N GLY A 50 -8.18 33.96 -1.48
CA GLY A 50 -9.04 33.19 -2.38
C GLY A 50 -8.56 33.31 -3.83
N LEU A 51 -8.51 32.20 -4.57
CA LEU A 51 -8.25 32.26 -6.01
C LEU A 51 -9.55 32.53 -6.75
N THR A 52 -9.50 33.30 -7.84
CA THR A 52 -10.59 33.40 -8.80
C THR A 52 -11.03 32.00 -9.22
N GLY A 53 -12.29 31.65 -8.93
CA GLY A 53 -12.84 30.30 -9.15
C GLY A 53 -13.26 29.56 -7.88
N ALA A 54 -12.83 30.00 -6.68
CA ALA A 54 -13.41 29.55 -5.41
C ALA A 54 -14.77 30.23 -5.19
N THR A 55 -15.86 29.50 -5.46
CA THR A 55 -17.24 30.03 -5.36
C THR A 55 -17.83 29.92 -3.96
N GLN A 56 -17.15 29.22 -3.04
CA GLN A 56 -17.61 29.00 -1.67
C GLN A 56 -16.57 29.50 -0.66
N VAL A 57 -17.06 30.10 0.43
CA VAL A 57 -16.25 30.63 1.52
C VAL A 57 -15.85 29.51 2.47
N THR A 58 -14.60 29.49 2.93
CA THR A 58 -14.13 28.61 4.00
C THR A 58 -13.52 29.44 5.13
N ARG A 59 -13.60 28.96 6.37
CA ARG A 59 -13.09 29.68 7.55
C ARG A 59 -12.43 28.72 8.54
N TYR A 60 -11.25 29.08 9.03
CA TYR A 60 -10.66 28.41 10.18
C TYR A 60 -11.37 28.87 11.45
N VAL A 61 -11.96 27.96 12.20
CA VAL A 61 -12.75 28.30 13.41
C VAL A 61 -12.11 27.84 14.71
N GLY A 62 -10.91 27.27 14.66
CA GLY A 62 -10.09 26.95 15.83
C GLY A 62 -9.62 25.50 15.89
N GLY A 63 -9.20 25.08 17.09
CA GLY A 63 -8.70 23.74 17.35
C GLY A 63 -9.58 22.92 18.28
N VAL A 64 -9.59 21.59 18.10
CA VAL A 64 -10.35 20.64 18.93
C VAL A 64 -9.44 19.55 19.53
N ALA A 65 -9.90 18.86 20.57
CA ALA A 65 -9.08 17.84 21.24
C ALA A 65 -8.88 16.60 20.35
N THR A 66 -9.95 15.91 19.97
CA THR A 66 -9.89 14.64 19.21
C THR A 66 -11.03 14.44 18.22
N VAL A 67 -12.20 15.03 18.49
CA VAL A 67 -13.42 14.91 17.68
C VAL A 67 -13.90 16.29 17.22
N ALA A 68 -14.77 16.31 16.21
CA ALA A 68 -15.39 17.52 15.72
C ALA A 68 -16.16 18.29 16.83
N PRO A 69 -16.36 19.62 16.68
CA PRO A 69 -17.10 20.43 17.65
C PRO A 69 -18.54 19.93 17.87
N THR A 70 -18.91 19.75 19.13
CA THR A 70 -20.28 19.36 19.56
C THR A 70 -21.12 20.55 20.01
N THR A 71 -20.54 21.74 20.07
CA THR A 71 -21.20 23.00 20.47
C THR A 71 -20.69 24.16 19.61
N GLY A 72 -21.49 25.23 19.51
CA GLY A 72 -21.19 26.40 18.67
C GLY A 72 -22.00 26.41 17.37
N THR A 73 -22.07 27.58 16.71
CA THR A 73 -22.78 27.75 15.44
C THR A 73 -21.77 27.81 14.30
N PHE A 74 -21.92 26.94 13.33
CA PHE A 74 -20.97 26.77 12.23
C PHE A 74 -21.67 26.88 10.88
N ALA A 75 -20.94 27.40 9.90
CA ALA A 75 -21.34 27.47 8.51
C ALA A 75 -20.71 26.33 7.70
N ILE A 76 -21.29 26.02 6.53
CA ILE A 76 -20.67 25.11 5.57
C ILE A 76 -19.29 25.67 5.18
N GLY A 77 -18.27 24.81 5.16
CA GLY A 77 -16.89 25.19 4.82
C GLY A 77 -16.05 25.69 6.00
N ASP A 78 -16.63 25.79 7.21
CA ASP A 78 -15.83 25.98 8.42
C ASP A 78 -14.95 24.75 8.66
N TYR A 79 -13.70 24.96 9.11
CA TYR A 79 -12.79 23.87 9.44
C TYR A 79 -12.06 24.08 10.76
N VAL A 80 -11.76 22.97 11.43
CA VAL A 80 -10.95 22.91 12.65
C VAL A 80 -9.82 21.90 12.53
N ILE A 81 -8.75 22.13 13.28
CA ILE A 81 -7.61 21.20 13.38
C ILE A 81 -7.61 20.56 14.76
N SER A 82 -7.53 19.24 14.81
CA SER A 82 -7.38 18.51 16.06
C SER A 82 -5.92 18.41 16.50
N ARG A 83 -5.68 18.31 17.81
CA ARG A 83 -4.34 18.07 18.37
C ARG A 83 -3.71 16.76 17.93
N ASN A 84 -4.50 15.81 17.42
CA ASN A 84 -4.01 14.55 16.84
C ASN A 84 -3.72 14.65 15.32
N GLY A 85 -3.75 15.85 14.74
CA GLY A 85 -3.46 16.09 13.32
C GLY A 85 -4.64 15.89 12.37
N LYS A 86 -5.85 15.59 12.89
CA LYS A 86 -7.06 15.51 12.06
C LYS A 86 -7.57 16.88 11.65
N VAL A 87 -8.17 16.96 10.47
CA VAL A 87 -8.94 18.13 10.02
C VAL A 87 -10.42 17.73 9.96
N PHE A 88 -11.29 18.56 10.53
CA PHE A 88 -12.73 18.41 10.38
C PHE A 88 -13.28 19.60 9.58
N VAL A 89 -14.15 19.33 8.61
CA VAL A 89 -14.82 20.31 7.76
C VAL A 89 -16.33 20.21 7.95
N CYS A 90 -16.97 21.33 8.22
CA CYS A 90 -18.42 21.44 8.37
C CYS A 90 -19.08 21.34 7.00
N THR A 91 -19.92 20.33 6.78
CA THR A 91 -20.65 20.10 5.53
C THR A 91 -22.11 20.51 5.60
N VAL A 92 -22.66 20.63 6.81
CA VAL A 92 -24.02 21.16 7.05
C VAL A 92 -23.95 22.17 8.18
N ALA A 93 -24.39 23.40 7.92
CA ALA A 93 -24.44 24.46 8.93
C ALA A 93 -25.38 24.11 10.09
N GLY A 94 -25.09 24.56 11.30
CA GLY A 94 -25.94 24.31 12.47
C GLY A 94 -25.30 24.57 13.83
N SER A 95 -26.03 24.19 14.89
CA SER A 95 -25.62 24.28 16.28
C SER A 95 -25.82 22.93 17.02
N PRO A 96 -24.88 21.97 16.91
CA PRO A 96 -23.65 22.02 16.12
C PRO A 96 -23.88 21.76 14.62
N GLY A 97 -22.89 22.11 13.79
CA GLY A 97 -22.87 21.71 12.38
C GLY A 97 -22.62 20.19 12.22
N THR A 98 -22.78 19.68 11.00
CA THR A 98 -22.36 18.32 10.64
C THR A 98 -20.95 18.36 10.08
N TRP A 99 -20.08 17.49 10.57
CA TRP A 99 -18.65 17.52 10.28
C TRP A 99 -18.17 16.25 9.61
N VAL A 100 -17.29 16.41 8.63
CA VAL A 100 -16.60 15.33 7.92
C VAL A 100 -15.09 15.48 8.11
N GLU A 101 -14.39 14.36 8.23
CA GLU A 101 -12.93 14.28 8.15
C GLU A 101 -12.55 13.97 6.69
N PRO A 102 -12.13 14.96 5.87
CA PRO A 102 -12.03 14.82 4.41
C PRO A 102 -10.93 13.84 3.92
N ALA A 103 -10.12 13.34 4.83
CA ALA A 103 -9.39 12.09 4.67
C ALA A 103 -9.13 11.54 6.07
N SER A 104 -10.00 10.67 6.57
CA SER A 104 -9.45 9.68 7.51
C SER A 104 -8.46 8.88 6.68
N LEU A 105 -7.17 9.09 6.87
CA LEU A 105 -6.21 8.01 6.65
C LEU A 105 -6.48 6.93 7.71
N THR A 106 -7.70 6.38 7.72
CA THR A 106 -7.84 4.95 7.86
C THR A 106 -7.05 4.39 6.70
N PHE A 107 -5.74 4.24 6.91
CA PHE A 107 -5.02 3.15 6.31
C PHE A 107 -5.96 1.97 6.50
N ALA A 108 -6.53 1.47 5.39
CA ALA A 108 -7.29 0.25 5.45
C ALA A 108 -6.36 -0.71 6.21
N PRO A 109 -6.80 -1.33 7.33
CA PRO A 109 -5.98 -2.35 7.94
C PRO A 109 -5.61 -3.29 6.80
N LEU A 110 -4.32 -3.62 6.67
CA LEU A 110 -3.79 -4.55 5.66
C LEU A 110 -4.37 -5.97 5.79
N ALA A 111 -5.49 -6.13 6.50
CA ALA A 111 -6.39 -7.26 6.40
C ALA A 111 -7.08 -7.24 5.01
N SER A 112 -6.31 -7.68 4.00
CA SER A 112 -6.75 -8.20 2.71
C SER A 112 -7.96 -7.51 2.06
N PRO A 113 -7.81 -6.35 1.38
CA PRO A 113 -8.80 -5.98 0.39
C PRO A 113 -8.65 -6.91 -0.81
N THR A 114 -9.65 -7.74 -1.08
CA THR A 114 -9.79 -8.38 -2.39
C THR A 114 -10.17 -7.27 -3.39
N PHE A 115 -9.18 -6.67 -4.05
CA PHE A 115 -9.44 -5.68 -5.10
C PHE A 115 -10.13 -6.36 -6.27
N THR A 116 -11.41 -6.05 -6.49
CA THR A 116 -12.20 -6.56 -7.63
C THR A 116 -12.36 -5.51 -8.74
N GLY A 117 -11.65 -4.39 -8.67
CA GLY A 117 -11.63 -3.34 -9.69
C GLY A 117 -10.22 -3.05 -10.20
N THR A 118 -10.11 -2.66 -11.47
CA THR A 118 -8.87 -2.10 -12.03
C THR A 118 -8.51 -0.82 -11.28
N VAL A 119 -7.43 -0.85 -10.52
CA VAL A 119 -6.90 0.34 -9.84
C VAL A 119 -6.25 1.24 -10.87
N ALA A 120 -6.92 2.34 -11.23
CA ALA A 120 -6.30 3.42 -11.96
C ALA A 120 -5.43 4.22 -10.97
N VAL A 121 -4.13 3.93 -10.92
CA VAL A 121 -3.18 4.69 -10.13
C VAL A 121 -2.95 6.04 -10.84
N PRO A 122 -3.22 7.18 -10.18
CA PRO A 122 -2.94 8.49 -10.77
C PRO A 122 -1.46 8.59 -11.11
N ALA A 123 -1.12 9.06 -12.30
CA ALA A 123 0.25 9.31 -12.75
C ALA A 123 0.87 10.50 -11.98
N ALA A 124 1.09 10.34 -10.69
CA ALA A 124 1.81 11.27 -9.84
C ALA A 124 2.81 10.47 -9.03
N ALA A 125 4.07 10.53 -9.47
CA ALA A 125 5.28 10.04 -8.80
C ALA A 125 5.01 8.83 -7.91
N ALA A 126 4.82 7.68 -8.55
CA ALA A 126 4.84 6.42 -7.82
C ALA A 126 6.20 6.32 -7.12
N ALA A 127 6.22 6.61 -5.82
CA ALA A 127 7.18 6.08 -4.87
C ALA A 127 6.99 4.55 -4.71
N THR A 128 6.47 3.86 -5.73
CA THR A 128 6.79 2.47 -5.96
C THR A 128 8.26 2.49 -6.31
N SER A 129 9.10 2.26 -5.31
CA SER A 129 10.41 1.76 -5.56
C SER A 129 10.23 0.55 -6.50
N ALA A 130 10.52 0.76 -7.79
CA ALA A 130 10.55 -0.28 -8.80
C ALA A 130 11.18 -1.59 -8.28
N PRO A 131 12.21 -1.58 -7.40
CA PRO A 131 12.69 -2.82 -6.77
C PRO A 131 11.69 -3.55 -5.87
N GLN A 132 10.79 -2.85 -5.16
CA GLN A 132 9.76 -3.52 -4.33
C GLN A 132 8.68 -4.17 -5.18
N LEU A 133 8.30 -3.53 -6.29
CA LEU A 133 7.37 -4.14 -7.25
C LEU A 133 8.05 -5.32 -7.96
N ASP A 134 9.33 -5.21 -8.29
CA ASP A 134 10.14 -6.30 -8.85
C ASP A 134 10.32 -7.46 -7.85
N GLN A 135 10.35 -7.19 -6.55
CA GLN A 135 10.33 -8.20 -5.49
C GLN A 135 8.97 -8.89 -5.34
N LEU A 136 7.86 -8.17 -5.52
CA LEU A 136 6.50 -8.71 -5.46
C LEU A 136 6.12 -9.49 -6.72
N THR A 137 6.45 -8.98 -7.90
CA THR A 137 6.33 -9.75 -9.16
C THR A 137 7.24 -10.97 -9.10
N SER A 138 8.39 -10.89 -8.44
CA SER A 138 9.24 -12.04 -8.22
C SER A 138 8.65 -13.11 -7.30
N ALA A 139 7.83 -12.71 -6.32
CA ALA A 139 7.15 -13.61 -5.41
C ALA A 139 5.83 -14.18 -5.98
N LEU A 140 5.16 -13.46 -6.89
CA LEU A 140 3.86 -13.85 -7.48
C LEU A 140 3.97 -14.43 -8.90
N THR A 141 5.05 -14.16 -9.64
CA THR A 141 5.24 -14.74 -10.96
C THR A 141 5.79 -16.14 -10.77
N ILE A 142 4.92 -17.14 -10.90
CA ILE A 142 5.32 -18.51 -11.24
C ILE A 142 5.91 -18.42 -12.65
N THR A 143 7.15 -17.98 -12.76
CA THR A 143 7.88 -18.08 -14.02
C THR A 143 8.12 -19.56 -14.21
N ALA A 144 7.38 -20.12 -15.14
CA ALA A 144 7.69 -21.35 -15.79
C ALA A 144 9.21 -21.42 -16.04
N SER A 145 9.94 -22.22 -15.26
CA SER A 145 11.39 -22.30 -15.32
C SER A 145 11.78 -23.76 -15.44
N THR A 146 12.59 -24.04 -16.46
CA THR A 146 13.13 -25.37 -16.69
C THR A 146 13.97 -25.79 -15.49
N LEU A 147 13.72 -27.00 -14.97
CA LEU A 147 14.69 -27.62 -14.08
C LEU A 147 16.03 -27.70 -14.86
N PRO A 148 17.16 -27.19 -14.34
CA PRO A 148 18.41 -26.95 -15.08
C PRO A 148 19.17 -28.24 -15.38
N ASN A 149 18.55 -29.38 -15.12
CA ASN A 149 19.05 -30.70 -15.44
C ASN A 149 18.35 -31.19 -16.71
N THR A 150 18.70 -30.56 -17.84
CA THR A 150 18.27 -30.80 -19.23
C THR A 150 18.64 -32.18 -19.81
N GLY A 151 18.59 -33.23 -18.99
CA GLY A 151 18.79 -34.62 -19.39
C GLY A 151 17.50 -35.42 -19.33
N ALA A 152 17.42 -36.48 -20.14
CA ALA A 152 16.29 -37.42 -20.14
C ALA A 152 15.94 -37.90 -18.72
N TRP A 153 14.65 -38.04 -18.43
CA TRP A 153 14.18 -38.61 -17.18
C TRP A 153 14.28 -40.13 -17.25
N ALA A 154 15.18 -40.68 -16.45
CA ALA A 154 15.20 -42.10 -16.19
C ALA A 154 14.30 -42.42 -14.99
N SER A 155 13.58 -43.55 -15.06
CA SER A 155 12.74 -44.01 -13.96
C SER A 155 13.58 -44.10 -12.70
N THR A 156 13.02 -43.67 -11.57
CA THR A 156 13.67 -43.60 -10.25
C THR A 156 14.83 -42.60 -10.12
N THR A 157 15.11 -41.78 -11.14
CA THR A 157 16.09 -40.70 -11.01
C THR A 157 15.43 -39.44 -10.47
N ALA A 158 16.03 -38.86 -9.44
CA ALA A 158 15.57 -37.62 -8.86
C ALA A 158 16.18 -36.39 -9.52
N LYS A 159 15.43 -35.29 -9.52
CA LYS A 159 15.84 -33.98 -10.05
C LYS A 159 15.45 -32.90 -9.04
N GLN A 160 16.34 -31.94 -8.81
CA GLN A 160 16.12 -30.87 -7.83
C GLN A 160 15.61 -29.59 -8.49
N ASN A 161 14.64 -28.93 -7.84
CA ASN A 161 14.34 -27.52 -8.08
C ASN A 161 15.54 -26.66 -7.64
N PRO A 162 16.13 -25.86 -8.53
CA PRO A 162 17.38 -25.17 -8.23
C PRO A 162 17.30 -24.26 -7.03
N THR A 163 18.42 -24.19 -6.33
CA THR A 163 18.66 -23.20 -5.27
C THR A 163 19.10 -21.85 -5.83
N THR A 164 19.48 -21.77 -7.11
CA THR A 164 20.28 -20.65 -7.67
C THR A 164 19.65 -19.88 -8.84
N VAL A 165 18.52 -20.29 -9.42
CA VAL A 165 18.08 -19.74 -10.72
C VAL A 165 17.62 -18.28 -10.65
N THR A 166 17.21 -17.76 -9.50
CA THR A 166 17.26 -16.32 -9.19
C THR A 166 17.26 -16.20 -7.68
N THR A 167 18.13 -15.40 -7.08
CA THR A 167 18.00 -15.07 -5.66
C THR A 167 16.77 -14.17 -5.53
N PRO A 168 15.71 -14.55 -4.78
CA PRO A 168 15.57 -15.72 -3.91
C PRO A 168 15.00 -16.96 -4.64
N ALA A 169 15.47 -18.16 -4.22
CA ALA A 169 15.03 -19.44 -4.75
C ALA A 169 13.49 -19.58 -4.71
N ARG A 170 12.88 -19.98 -5.83
CA ARG A 170 11.43 -19.93 -6.04
C ARG A 170 10.79 -21.30 -6.11
N GLN A 171 9.53 -21.37 -5.68
CA GLN A 171 8.64 -22.50 -5.98
C GLN A 171 8.28 -22.48 -7.46
N VAL A 172 8.23 -23.66 -8.08
CA VAL A 172 7.88 -23.83 -9.50
C VAL A 172 6.70 -24.78 -9.65
N THR A 173 5.97 -24.66 -10.76
CA THR A 173 4.98 -25.66 -11.17
C THR A 173 5.57 -26.45 -12.32
N ILE A 174 5.61 -27.77 -12.22
CA ILE A 174 6.18 -28.67 -13.22
C ILE A 174 5.04 -29.46 -13.85
N ASN A 175 4.94 -29.43 -15.18
CA ASN A 175 4.02 -30.30 -15.92
C ASN A 175 4.72 -31.63 -16.23
N VAL A 176 4.40 -32.68 -15.47
CA VAL A 176 4.91 -34.03 -15.73
C VAL A 176 4.16 -34.64 -16.89
N GLU A 177 4.84 -34.79 -18.02
CA GLU A 177 4.31 -35.41 -19.23
C GLU A 177 4.67 -36.90 -19.28
N PHE A 178 3.71 -37.76 -18.91
CA PHE A 178 3.85 -39.21 -19.00
C PHE A 178 3.26 -39.73 -20.30
N VAL A 179 4.06 -40.44 -21.09
CA VAL A 179 3.66 -41.05 -22.37
C VAL A 179 3.72 -42.56 -22.23
N THR A 180 2.59 -43.23 -22.44
CA THR A 180 2.53 -44.71 -22.36
C THR A 180 3.21 -45.37 -23.56
N ASP A 181 3.66 -46.61 -23.41
CA ASP A 181 4.46 -47.33 -24.40
C ASP A 181 3.65 -48.11 -25.45
N ALA A 182 2.32 -47.94 -25.44
CA ALA A 182 1.39 -48.65 -26.30
C ALA A 182 1.32 -50.18 -26.07
N THR A 183 1.67 -50.68 -24.89
CA THR A 183 1.58 -52.11 -24.57
C THR A 183 0.23 -52.50 -23.97
N ASN A 184 -0.19 -53.76 -24.10
CA ASN A 184 -1.37 -54.27 -23.39
C ASN A 184 -1.04 -54.60 -21.92
N ALA A 185 -0.43 -53.64 -21.23
CA ALA A 185 -0.09 -53.70 -19.82
C ALA A 185 -0.45 -52.38 -19.14
N LEU A 186 -0.69 -52.44 -17.83
CA LEU A 186 -0.99 -51.26 -17.04
C LEU A 186 0.21 -50.31 -17.08
N ALA A 187 -0.01 -49.09 -17.57
CA ALA A 187 0.98 -48.03 -17.55
C ALA A 187 0.78 -47.16 -16.33
N SER A 188 1.87 -46.81 -15.65
CA SER A 188 1.80 -45.94 -14.47
C SER A 188 3.01 -45.04 -14.34
N CYS A 189 2.81 -43.88 -13.72
CA CYS A 189 3.87 -42.96 -13.30
C CYS A 189 3.53 -42.43 -11.90
N ALA A 190 4.27 -42.89 -10.90
CA ALA A 190 4.22 -42.37 -9.55
C ALA A 190 5.11 -41.12 -9.44
N ILE A 191 4.52 -40.06 -8.89
CA ILE A 191 5.16 -38.76 -8.72
C ILE A 191 5.40 -38.56 -7.23
N ALA A 192 6.67 -38.43 -6.84
CA ALA A 192 7.06 -38.23 -5.46
C ALA A 192 7.97 -37.02 -5.30
N ILE A 193 7.88 -36.35 -4.15
CA ILE A 193 8.71 -35.20 -3.80
C ILE A 193 9.44 -35.42 -2.48
N SER A 194 10.56 -34.71 -2.28
CA SER A 194 11.41 -34.85 -1.11
C SER A 194 12.17 -33.54 -0.82
N PRO A 195 12.25 -33.08 0.43
CA PRO A 195 13.12 -31.96 0.78
C PRO A 195 14.63 -32.32 0.78
N ASP A 196 14.97 -33.61 0.88
CA ASP A 196 16.32 -34.09 1.26
C ASP A 196 16.94 -35.13 0.29
N ASN A 197 16.27 -35.44 -0.82
CA ASN A 197 16.65 -36.49 -1.78
C ASN A 197 16.75 -37.91 -1.18
N SER A 198 16.21 -38.14 0.02
CA SER A 198 16.32 -39.41 0.72
C SER A 198 14.94 -40.00 0.99
N THR A 199 14.05 -39.21 1.58
CA THR A 199 12.69 -39.64 1.91
C THR A 199 11.69 -39.03 0.95
N TYR A 200 11.07 -39.87 0.12
CA TYR A 200 10.13 -39.46 -0.91
C TYR A 200 8.68 -39.69 -0.50
N THR A 201 7.87 -38.64 -0.59
CA THR A 201 6.42 -38.72 -0.41
C THR A 201 5.73 -38.74 -1.76
N THR A 202 4.97 -39.79 -2.04
CA THR A 202 4.17 -39.87 -3.28
C THR A 202 2.98 -38.93 -3.17
N ILE A 203 2.89 -37.98 -4.10
CA ILE A 203 1.83 -36.96 -4.15
C ILE A 203 0.75 -37.29 -5.19
N GLY A 204 1.03 -38.22 -6.10
CA GLY A 204 0.07 -38.65 -7.10
C GLY A 204 0.59 -39.81 -7.94
N THR A 205 -0.32 -40.46 -8.67
CA THR A 205 0.02 -41.51 -9.63
C THR A 205 -0.86 -41.38 -10.85
N ALA A 206 -0.25 -41.13 -12.01
CA ALA A 206 -0.94 -41.23 -13.29
C ALA A 206 -1.02 -42.71 -13.69
N THR A 207 -2.19 -43.20 -14.07
CA THR A 207 -2.37 -44.61 -14.48
C THR A 207 -3.22 -44.69 -15.74
N LEU A 208 -2.93 -45.69 -16.58
CA LEU A 208 -3.76 -46.08 -17.70
C LEU A 208 -3.98 -47.59 -17.66
N ALA A 209 -5.24 -48.01 -17.76
CA ALA A 209 -5.60 -49.42 -17.81
C ALA A 209 -5.02 -50.08 -19.07
N ALA A 210 -4.63 -51.36 -18.94
CA ALA A 210 -3.99 -52.13 -20.01
C ALA A 210 -4.77 -52.10 -21.34
N ALA A 211 -6.09 -52.23 -21.27
CA ALA A 211 -6.95 -52.21 -22.46
C ALA A 211 -6.87 -50.90 -23.26
N LEU A 212 -6.62 -49.78 -22.57
CA LEU A 212 -6.49 -48.46 -23.20
C LEU A 212 -5.06 -48.17 -23.65
N ASN A 213 -4.05 -48.69 -22.95
CA ASN A 213 -2.66 -48.58 -23.38
C ASN A 213 -2.42 -49.32 -24.70
N ASN A 214 -3.20 -50.37 -25.01
CA ASN A 214 -3.11 -51.06 -26.29
C ASN A 214 -3.57 -50.25 -27.52
N LEU A 215 -4.18 -49.06 -27.33
CA LEU A 215 -4.70 -48.23 -28.43
C LEU A 215 -3.67 -47.23 -28.98
N GLY A 216 -2.47 -47.19 -28.40
CA GLY A 216 -1.40 -46.28 -28.79
C GLY A 216 -0.81 -45.52 -27.61
N ALA A 217 0.24 -44.74 -27.86
CA ALA A 217 0.88 -43.91 -26.85
C ALA A 217 -0.08 -42.81 -26.39
N VAL A 218 -0.51 -42.86 -25.13
CA VAL A 218 -1.38 -41.85 -24.51
C VAL A 218 -0.53 -40.92 -23.65
N LYS A 219 -0.81 -39.62 -23.75
CA LYS A 219 -0.12 -38.57 -23.00
C LYS A 219 -0.95 -38.10 -21.81
N PHE A 220 -0.38 -38.16 -20.61
CA PHE A 220 -0.91 -37.56 -19.40
C PHE A 220 -0.05 -36.36 -19.02
N VAL A 221 -0.68 -35.24 -18.67
CA VAL A 221 0.02 -34.06 -18.14
C VAL A 221 -0.46 -33.82 -16.72
N VAL A 222 0.45 -33.93 -15.76
CA VAL A 222 0.17 -33.74 -14.33
C VAL A 222 0.92 -32.52 -13.82
N PRO A 223 0.24 -31.43 -13.42
CA PRO A 223 0.90 -30.29 -12.80
C PRO A 223 1.33 -30.62 -11.37
N VAL A 224 2.57 -30.28 -11.02
CA VAL A 224 3.19 -30.56 -9.73
C VAL A 224 3.81 -29.27 -9.18
N HIS A 225 3.34 -28.83 -8.02
CA HIS A 225 3.99 -27.73 -7.30
C HIS A 225 5.23 -28.25 -6.56
N LEU A 226 6.41 -27.76 -6.92
CA LEU A 226 7.68 -28.15 -6.32
C LEU A 226 8.31 -26.95 -5.59
N PRO A 227 8.42 -26.99 -4.25
CA PRO A 227 9.06 -25.92 -3.49
C PRO A 227 10.53 -25.72 -3.89
N ALA A 228 11.08 -24.55 -3.55
CA ALA A 228 12.50 -24.25 -3.76
C ALA A 228 13.38 -25.30 -3.07
N ALA A 229 14.46 -25.74 -3.75
CA ALA A 229 15.41 -26.74 -3.28
C ALA A 229 14.87 -28.18 -3.08
N TRP A 230 13.58 -28.42 -3.31
CA TRP A 230 13.01 -29.76 -3.19
C TRP A 230 13.33 -30.61 -4.42
N TRP A 231 13.36 -31.91 -4.19
CA TRP A 231 13.58 -32.94 -5.19
C TRP A 231 12.25 -33.53 -5.62
N ILE A 232 12.16 -33.88 -6.90
CA ILE A 232 11.08 -34.69 -7.46
C ILE A 232 11.68 -35.96 -8.03
N LYS A 233 10.99 -37.08 -7.87
CA LYS A 233 11.37 -38.40 -8.37
C LYS A 233 10.16 -39.02 -9.04
N LEU A 234 10.37 -39.51 -10.25
CA LEU A 234 9.35 -40.15 -11.06
C LEU A 234 9.67 -41.64 -11.17
N THR A 235 8.70 -42.48 -10.87
CA THR A 235 8.81 -43.94 -11.05
C THR A 235 7.74 -44.35 -12.02
N PHE A 236 8.13 -44.75 -13.23
CA PHE A 236 7.21 -45.14 -14.27
C PHE A 236 7.43 -46.58 -14.74
N ALA A 237 6.33 -47.20 -15.15
CA ALA A 237 6.25 -48.53 -15.74
C ALA A 237 5.38 -48.48 -16.99
N GLN A 238 5.80 -49.19 -18.04
CA GLN A 238 5.14 -49.25 -19.35
C GLN A 238 4.88 -47.87 -19.97
N GLY A 239 5.94 -47.05 -19.97
CA GLY A 239 5.91 -45.71 -20.53
C GLY A 239 7.22 -44.96 -20.27
N THR A 240 7.25 -43.70 -20.69
CA THR A 240 8.38 -42.79 -20.52
C THR A 240 7.87 -41.40 -20.14
N VAL A 241 8.75 -40.57 -19.58
CA VAL A 241 8.44 -39.16 -19.34
C VAL A 241 9.18 -38.32 -20.38
N ALA A 242 8.45 -37.47 -21.09
CA ALA A 242 9.06 -36.62 -22.10
C ALA A 242 10.07 -35.67 -21.45
N ALA A 243 11.26 -35.54 -22.07
CA ALA A 243 12.27 -34.56 -21.66
C ALA A 243 11.83 -33.11 -21.94
N SER A 244 10.75 -32.97 -22.72
CA SER A 244 10.29 -31.72 -23.28
C SER A 244 9.13 -31.21 -22.42
N ILE A 245 9.28 -29.98 -21.95
CA ILE A 245 8.24 -29.09 -21.46
C ILE A 245 8.11 -29.02 -19.92
N TYR A 246 9.16 -28.46 -19.32
CA TYR A 246 9.08 -27.80 -18.01
C TYR A 246 8.81 -26.33 -18.28
N TYR A 247 7.53 -25.95 -18.39
CA TYR A 247 7.12 -24.56 -18.22
C TYR A 247 7.00 -24.33 -16.71
#